data_AF-A0A0K8U0X0-F1
#
_entry.id   AF-A0A0K8U0X0-F1
#
_cell.length_a   1.000
_cell.length_b   1.000
_cell.length_c   1.000
_cell.angle_alpha   90.00
_cell.angle_beta   90.00
_cell.angle_gamma   90.00
#
_symmetry.space_group_name_H-M   'P 1'
#
loop_
_entity.id
_entity.type
_entity.pdbx_description
1 polymer ?
#
loop_
_entity_poly.entity_id
_entity_poly.type
_entity_poly.pdbx_seq_one_letter_code
_entity_poly.pdbx_strand_id
1 'polypeptide(L)'
;MNMANCCKDCDRLQPRSSGSAPVRPEFQQPTMYDHFQNFQRFKMQKQEAQAIEKRKEELLKMNTNFTNWNPSCSKEMFDQFSTQDVALFRQQIRLAQNGERSILESLTAPTEGGASSIGGTATVAGTGTGTGTSVGDKSLKKKDSLLTISRTPVQCPIGACGRTIGVTSVLSHYLRDHSEDFGVQCQEIYGGKRSVLIFDATTLDFRDNVCLGVLAYGGVKEKCTNPPAQRGICIHNAFLPKPHEHLDAHLPILIMACRTSWSAMLKDKQLEARITKPEDSNQHLLVIWLVSVQSTKPIHCTLTAYDRTMTSSRSVIAQVRQLNESQNPSEFLVNDANSLRLSNGEINILSHDGNDCVHLEVMINEYDQ
;
A
#
# COMPACT_ATOMS: atom_id res chain seq x y z
N MET A 1 -90.56 -25.86 31.94
CA MET A 1 -90.83 -25.15 30.67
C MET A 1 -91.04 -23.68 31.02
N ASN A 2 -89.98 -22.88 31.11
CA ASN A 2 -89.43 -22.02 30.04
C ASN A 2 -90.48 -21.21 29.29
N MET A 3 -90.59 -19.91 29.58
CA MET A 3 -90.10 -18.83 28.73
C MET A 3 -90.46 -17.47 29.35
N ALA A 4 -89.46 -16.65 29.65
CA ALA A 4 -89.62 -15.20 29.77
C ALA A 4 -88.39 -14.52 29.18
N ASN A 5 -88.64 -13.78 28.10
CA ASN A 5 -87.67 -12.98 27.37
C ASN A 5 -87.23 -11.78 28.23
N CYS A 6 -85.93 -11.67 28.52
CA CYS A 6 -85.36 -10.46 29.10
C CYS A 6 -84.58 -9.66 28.05
N CYS A 7 -84.90 -8.37 28.05
CA CYS A 7 -84.46 -7.30 27.17
C CYS A 7 -82.94 -7.09 27.19
N LYS A 8 -82.33 -6.87 26.02
CA LYS A 8 -80.88 -6.62 25.85
C LYS A 8 -80.44 -5.17 26.05
N ASP A 9 -81.33 -4.27 26.46
CA ASP A 9 -81.05 -2.82 26.55
C ASP A 9 -80.77 -2.29 27.97
N CYS A 10 -80.52 -3.16 28.95
CA CYS A 10 -80.30 -2.74 30.34
C CYS A 10 -78.82 -2.49 30.75
N ASP A 11 -77.85 -2.63 29.85
CA ASP A 11 -76.42 -2.44 30.17
C ASP A 11 -75.93 -0.97 30.17
N ARG A 12 -76.83 0.01 30.03
CA ARG A 12 -76.47 1.44 29.96
C ARG A 12 -76.29 2.15 31.31
N LEU A 13 -76.41 1.46 32.43
CA LEU A 13 -76.31 2.06 33.77
C LEU A 13 -75.30 1.35 34.70
N GLN A 14 -74.18 0.88 34.15
CA GLN A 14 -73.02 0.52 34.97
C GLN A 14 -72.29 1.81 35.40
N PRO A 15 -72.04 2.05 36.70
CA PRO A 15 -71.27 3.20 37.16
C PRO A 15 -69.84 3.06 36.66
N ARG A 16 -69.38 4.03 35.86
CA ARG A 16 -67.99 4.10 35.38
C ARG A 16 -67.06 4.08 36.60
N SER A 17 -66.21 3.05 36.68
CA SER A 17 -65.08 3.03 37.60
C SER A 17 -64.26 4.30 37.39
N SER A 18 -64.02 5.02 38.48
CA SER A 18 -63.21 6.23 38.58
C SER A 18 -61.83 6.01 37.95
N GLY A 19 -61.69 6.39 36.68
CA GLY A 19 -60.40 6.49 36.02
C GLY A 19 -59.55 7.51 36.75
N SER A 20 -58.38 7.09 37.24
CA SER A 20 -57.34 7.98 37.75
C SER A 20 -57.02 9.02 36.68
N ALA A 21 -57.21 10.30 37.03
CA ALA A 21 -56.88 11.42 36.16
C ALA A 21 -55.42 11.30 35.69
N PRO A 22 -55.12 11.54 34.40
CA PRO A 22 -53.74 11.54 33.93
C PRO A 22 -52.95 12.58 34.72
N VAL A 23 -51.83 12.14 35.30
CA VAL A 23 -50.90 13.01 36.03
C VAL A 23 -50.47 14.12 35.08
N ARG A 24 -50.83 15.36 35.41
CA ARG A 24 -50.45 16.54 34.65
C ARG A 24 -48.92 16.61 34.62
N PRO A 25 -48.26 16.67 33.45
CA PRO A 25 -46.82 16.83 33.40
C PRO A 25 -46.44 18.08 34.18
N GLU A 26 -45.57 17.94 35.17
CA GLU A 26 -44.96 19.10 35.84
C GLU A 26 -44.12 19.83 34.79
N PHE A 27 -44.71 20.88 34.22
CA PHE A 27 -43.99 21.82 33.37
C PHE A 27 -43.06 22.62 34.27
N GLN A 28 -41.85 22.10 34.50
CA GLN A 28 -40.77 22.89 35.08
C GLN A 28 -40.41 23.96 34.05
N GLN A 29 -40.90 25.18 34.30
CA GLN A 29 -40.47 26.33 33.52
C GLN A 29 -38.97 26.50 33.72
N PRO A 30 -38.17 26.59 32.62
CA PRO A 30 -36.74 26.79 32.73
C PRO A 30 -36.46 27.98 33.63
N THR A 31 -35.61 27.78 34.62
CA THR A 31 -35.24 28.85 35.53
C THR A 31 -34.44 29.90 34.78
N MET A 32 -34.35 31.11 35.33
CA MET A 32 -33.44 32.15 34.80
C MET A 32 -31.99 31.65 34.68
N TYR A 33 -31.59 30.69 35.52
CA TYR A 33 -30.28 30.06 35.47
C TYR A 33 -30.12 29.13 34.24
N ASP A 34 -31.18 28.40 33.87
CA ASP A 34 -31.20 27.56 32.67
C ASP A 34 -31.12 28.41 31.39
N HIS A 35 -31.78 29.57 31.37
CA HIS A 35 -31.66 30.52 30.27
C HIS A 35 -30.24 31.07 30.11
N PHE A 36 -29.57 31.39 31.23
CA PHE A 36 -28.18 31.84 31.20
C PHE A 36 -27.23 30.75 30.72
N GLN A 37 -27.38 29.52 31.21
CA GLN A 37 -26.61 28.35 30.75
C GLN A 37 -26.79 28.09 29.25
N ASN A 38 -28.03 28.13 28.77
CA ASN A 38 -28.35 27.96 27.34
C ASN A 38 -27.75 29.07 26.48
N PHE A 39 -27.75 30.32 26.97
CA PHE A 39 -27.11 31.44 26.29
C PHE A 39 -25.58 31.27 26.21
N GLN A 40 -24.92 30.81 27.27
CA GLN A 40 -23.48 30.54 27.25
C GLN A 40 -23.12 29.40 26.27
N ARG A 41 -23.93 28.33 26.24
CA ARG A 41 -23.75 27.23 25.27
C ARG A 41 -23.92 27.72 23.84
N PHE A 42 -24.94 28.53 23.57
CA PHE A 42 -25.15 29.14 22.26
C PHE A 42 -23.96 30.02 21.84
N LYS A 43 -23.41 30.80 22.78
CA LYS A 43 -22.24 31.66 22.51
C LYS A 43 -21.00 30.84 22.16
N MET A 44 -20.73 29.74 22.87
CA MET A 44 -19.64 28.81 22.53
C MET A 44 -19.84 28.15 21.17
N GLN A 45 -21.04 27.62 20.89
CA GLN A 45 -21.35 27.00 19.60
C GLN A 45 -21.16 27.97 18.43
N LYS A 46 -21.55 29.24 18.61
CA LYS A 46 -21.36 30.27 17.60
C LYS A 46 -19.88 30.59 17.37
N GLN A 47 -19.07 30.65 18.42
CA GLN A 47 -17.62 30.85 18.30
C GLN A 47 -16.92 29.66 17.63
N GLU A 48 -17.32 28.43 17.95
CA GLU A 48 -16.80 27.23 17.32
C GLU A 48 -17.15 27.17 15.83
N ALA A 49 -18.41 27.48 15.47
CA ALA A 49 -18.83 27.56 14.07
C ALA A 49 -18.01 28.59 13.28
N GLN A 50 -17.77 29.78 13.86
CA GLN A 50 -16.93 30.82 13.25
C GLN A 50 -15.46 30.38 13.13
N ALA A 51 -14.92 29.65 14.10
CA ALA A 51 -13.56 29.11 14.02
C ALA A 51 -13.43 28.04 12.92
N ILE A 52 -14.46 27.19 12.75
CA ILE A 52 -14.52 26.21 11.67
C ILE A 52 -14.58 26.91 10.30
N GLU A 53 -15.42 27.94 10.16
CA GLU A 53 -15.55 28.70 8.91
C GLU A 53 -14.27 29.44 8.55
N LYS A 54 -13.63 30.09 9.53
CA LYS A 54 -12.31 30.72 9.34
C LYS A 54 -11.24 29.72 8.91
N ARG A 55 -11.20 28.52 9.51
CA ARG A 55 -10.27 27.46 9.08
C ARG A 55 -10.57 26.98 7.66
N LYS A 56 -11.86 26.88 7.26
CA LYS A 56 -12.23 26.54 5.88
C LYS A 56 -11.72 27.59 4.89
N GLU A 57 -11.85 28.88 5.21
CA GLU A 57 -11.32 29.96 4.38
C GLU A 57 -9.79 29.96 4.30
N GLU A 58 -9.09 29.74 5.41
CA GLU A 58 -7.62 29.62 5.42
C GLU A 58 -7.14 28.42 4.60
N LEU A 59 -7.86 27.30 4.66
CA LEU A 59 -7.59 26.10 3.84
C LEU A 59 -7.86 26.35 2.34
N LEU A 60 -8.90 27.10 2.01
CA LEU A 60 -9.17 27.51 0.62
C LEU A 60 -8.07 28.44 0.07
N LYS A 61 -7.50 29.31 0.92
CA LYS A 61 -6.39 30.19 0.55
C LYS A 61 -5.05 29.46 0.37
N MET A 62 -4.82 28.37 1.10
CA MET A 62 -3.62 27.53 0.90
C MET A 62 -3.67 26.67 -0.37
N ASN A 63 -4.83 26.58 -1.03
CA ASN A 63 -5.07 25.66 -2.16
C ASN A 63 -4.86 26.28 -3.56
N THR A 64 -4.40 27.54 -3.65
CA THR A 64 -4.13 28.17 -4.96
C THR A 64 -2.88 27.63 -5.67
N ASN A 65 -2.02 26.89 -4.95
CA ASN A 65 -0.86 26.20 -5.54
C ASN A 65 -1.14 24.72 -5.86
N PHE A 66 -2.38 24.26 -5.75
CA PHE A 66 -2.80 22.87 -5.97
C PHE A 66 -3.91 22.79 -7.04
N THR A 67 -3.73 23.48 -8.17
CA THR A 67 -4.64 23.35 -9.32
C THR A 67 -4.32 22.09 -10.11
N ASN A 68 -4.93 20.97 -9.71
CA ASN A 68 -5.61 20.03 -10.63
C ASN A 68 -6.28 18.83 -9.91
N TRP A 69 -6.86 19.06 -8.74
CA TRP A 69 -7.81 18.08 -8.18
C TRP A 69 -9.21 18.62 -8.34
N ASN A 70 -9.96 18.08 -9.31
CA ASN A 70 -11.39 18.31 -9.43
C ASN A 70 -12.13 17.03 -9.01
N PRO A 71 -12.54 16.88 -7.73
CA PRO A 71 -13.38 15.76 -7.36
C PRO A 71 -14.83 16.15 -7.68
N SER A 72 -15.34 15.67 -8.80
CA SER A 72 -16.78 15.47 -9.00
C SER A 72 -17.30 14.32 -8.11
N CYS A 73 -16.91 14.32 -6.84
CA CYS A 73 -17.43 13.40 -5.83
C CYS A 73 -18.67 14.05 -5.25
N SER A 74 -19.84 13.47 -5.54
CA SER A 74 -21.13 13.98 -5.08
C SER A 74 -21.09 14.17 -3.56
N LYS A 75 -21.44 15.40 -3.13
CA LYS A 75 -21.60 15.83 -1.74
C LYS A 75 -22.32 14.80 -0.85
N GLU A 76 -23.24 14.04 -1.43
CA GLU A 76 -24.04 12.97 -0.82
C GLU A 76 -23.22 11.79 -0.28
N MET A 77 -22.05 11.49 -0.85
CA MET A 77 -21.21 10.39 -0.37
C MET A 77 -20.51 10.75 0.95
N PHE A 78 -20.20 12.04 1.15
CA PHE A 78 -19.54 12.55 2.36
C PHE A 78 -20.50 12.72 3.53
N ASP A 79 -21.80 12.95 3.27
CA ASP A 79 -22.82 13.11 4.31
C ASP A 79 -23.14 11.81 5.06
N GLN A 80 -22.71 10.65 4.54
CA GLN A 80 -22.85 9.35 5.21
C GLN A 80 -21.70 9.00 6.17
N PHE A 81 -20.59 9.74 6.13
CA PHE A 81 -19.44 9.47 7.00
C PHE A 81 -19.53 10.28 8.29
N SER A 82 -19.18 9.65 9.40
CA SER A 82 -18.91 10.38 10.64
C SER A 82 -17.76 11.37 10.41
N THR A 83 -17.83 12.55 11.03
CA THR A 83 -16.75 13.56 11.00
C THR A 83 -15.39 12.98 11.39
N GLN A 84 -15.39 11.92 12.21
CA GLN A 84 -14.20 11.21 12.64
C GLN A 84 -13.62 10.31 11.54
N ASP A 85 -14.46 9.66 10.73
CA ASP A 85 -14.03 8.83 9.60
C ASP A 85 -13.42 9.69 8.49
N VAL A 86 -14.02 10.84 8.21
CA VAL A 86 -13.48 11.82 7.26
C VAL A 86 -12.14 12.38 7.75
N ALA A 87 -11.98 12.63 9.05
CA ALA A 87 -10.73 13.11 9.64
C ALA A 87 -9.61 12.05 9.58
N LEU A 88 -9.92 10.79 9.90
CA LEU A 88 -8.99 9.66 9.81
C LEU A 88 -8.57 9.40 8.36
N PHE A 89 -9.51 9.43 7.42
CA PHE A 89 -9.25 9.32 5.99
C PHE A 89 -8.28 10.41 5.51
N ARG A 90 -8.56 11.68 5.84
CA ARG A 90 -7.67 12.82 5.48
C ARG A 90 -6.33 12.77 6.18
N GLN A 91 -6.24 12.16 7.37
CA GLN A 91 -4.98 11.97 8.07
C GLN A 91 -4.14 10.87 7.40
N GLN A 92 -4.76 9.76 7.00
CA GLN A 92 -4.08 8.66 6.30
C GLN A 92 -3.57 9.07 4.93
N ILE A 93 -4.35 9.83 4.15
CA ILE A 93 -3.91 10.40 2.86
C ILE A 93 -2.68 11.30 3.07
N ARG A 94 -2.71 12.18 4.08
CA ARG A 94 -1.58 13.07 4.40
C ARG A 94 -0.33 12.30 4.84
N LEU A 95 -0.49 11.22 5.61
CA LEU A 95 0.65 10.39 6.02
C LEU A 95 1.24 9.59 4.84
N ALA A 96 0.39 9.09 3.94
CA ALA A 96 0.83 8.42 2.72
C ALA A 96 1.61 9.37 1.78
N GLN A 97 1.23 10.65 1.71
CA GLN A 97 1.90 11.66 0.89
C GLN A 97 3.16 12.24 1.56
N ASN A 98 3.19 12.37 2.89
CA ASN A 98 4.33 12.95 3.61
C ASN A 98 5.48 11.95 3.86
N GLY A 99 5.22 10.65 3.80
CA GLY A 99 6.28 9.63 3.82
C GLY A 99 7.30 9.77 2.69
N GLU A 100 6.89 10.39 1.57
CA GLU A 100 7.74 10.64 0.39
C GLU A 100 8.75 11.78 0.59
N ARG A 101 8.47 12.75 1.48
CA ARG A 101 9.38 13.89 1.74
C ARG A 101 10.45 13.60 2.79
N SER A 102 10.11 12.82 3.83
CA SER A 102 11.02 12.57 4.97
C SER A 102 12.27 11.75 4.58
N ILE A 103 12.18 10.93 3.53
CA ILE A 103 13.30 10.11 3.04
C ILE A 103 14.23 10.95 2.13
N LEU A 104 13.70 11.96 1.43
CA LEU A 104 14.50 12.80 0.54
C LEU A 104 15.32 13.86 1.31
N GLU A 105 14.77 14.41 2.40
CA GLU A 105 15.48 15.39 3.25
C GLU A 105 16.59 14.77 4.12
N SER A 106 16.50 13.46 4.44
CA SER A 106 17.55 12.76 5.20
C SER A 106 18.77 12.36 4.35
N LEU A 107 18.71 12.55 3.03
CA LEU A 107 19.79 12.23 2.10
C LEU A 107 20.58 13.47 1.60
N THR A 108 20.18 14.68 1.98
CA THR A 108 20.85 15.93 1.59
C THR A 108 21.25 16.76 2.80
N ALA A 109 22.30 16.34 3.52
CA ALA A 109 23.03 17.21 4.44
C ALA A 109 24.48 17.36 3.93
N PRO A 110 24.98 18.60 3.68
CA PRO A 110 26.33 18.80 3.20
C PRO A 110 27.36 18.67 4.32
N THR A 111 28.49 18.04 4.00
CA THR A 111 29.67 17.92 4.86
C THR A 111 30.41 19.26 4.88
N GLU A 112 30.41 19.94 6.03
CA GLU A 112 31.31 21.08 6.26
C GLU A 112 32.72 20.59 6.58
N GLY A 113 33.70 21.23 5.93
CA GLY A 113 35.12 20.98 6.10
C GLY A 113 35.68 21.60 7.37
N GLY A 114 36.68 20.94 7.93
CA GLY A 114 37.53 21.47 8.99
C GLY A 114 38.93 20.85 8.88
N ALA A 115 39.88 21.63 8.38
CA ALA A 115 41.29 21.27 8.31
C ALA A 115 42.04 21.75 9.57
N SER A 116 42.96 20.92 10.07
CA SER A 116 44.23 21.21 10.79
C SER A 116 44.51 20.11 11.83
N SER A 117 45.72 19.71 12.20
CA SER A 117 47.07 19.73 11.64
C SER A 117 47.99 19.07 12.69
N ILE A 118 49.03 18.35 12.25
CA ILE A 118 50.34 18.11 12.92
C ILE A 118 50.44 17.08 14.07
N GLY A 119 51.32 16.07 13.84
CA GLY A 119 52.46 15.82 14.73
C GLY A 119 52.69 14.40 15.29
N GLY A 120 53.75 13.72 14.83
CA GLY A 120 54.68 13.04 15.75
C GLY A 120 54.84 11.50 15.73
N THR A 121 55.90 11.04 15.04
CA THR A 121 56.92 10.05 15.46
C THR A 121 56.64 8.55 15.62
N ALA A 122 57.38 7.76 14.80
CA ALA A 122 58.17 6.51 15.01
C ALA A 122 57.77 5.53 16.15
N THR A 123 57.82 4.19 16.01
CA THR A 123 59.01 3.36 15.72
C THR A 123 58.66 1.87 15.47
N VAL A 124 59.51 1.20 14.67
CA VAL A 124 60.04 -0.20 14.75
C VAL A 124 59.21 -1.42 14.27
N ALA A 125 59.87 -2.07 13.31
CA ALA A 125 59.84 -3.43 12.76
C ALA A 125 59.27 -4.61 13.57
N GLY A 126 58.68 -5.54 12.81
CA GLY A 126 58.45 -6.93 13.21
C GLY A 126 58.05 -7.79 11.99
N THR A 127 59.01 -8.51 11.44
CA THR A 127 58.88 -9.56 10.42
C THR A 127 58.00 -10.72 10.90
N GLY A 128 57.12 -11.21 10.03
CA GLY A 128 56.31 -12.41 10.29
C GLY A 128 55.62 -12.91 9.03
N THR A 129 56.31 -13.79 8.32
CA THR A 129 55.80 -14.65 7.24
C THR A 129 54.66 -15.52 7.75
N GLY A 130 53.52 -15.49 7.04
CA GLY A 130 52.36 -16.31 7.35
C GLY A 130 51.29 -16.20 6.26
N THR A 131 51.57 -16.74 5.08
CA THR A 131 50.57 -17.03 4.04
C THR A 131 49.64 -18.13 4.55
N GLY A 132 48.59 -17.72 5.25
CA GLY A 132 47.48 -18.56 5.71
C GLY A 132 46.19 -18.11 5.04
N THR A 133 45.76 -18.86 4.04
CA THR A 133 44.56 -18.70 3.21
C THR A 133 43.28 -18.69 4.07
N SER A 134 42.71 -17.50 4.34
CA SER A 134 41.48 -17.29 5.13
C SER A 134 40.18 -17.55 4.34
N VAL A 135 40.15 -18.60 3.52
CA VAL A 135 39.00 -18.91 2.64
C VAL A 135 37.90 -19.71 3.37
N GLY A 136 38.20 -20.35 4.50
CA GLY A 136 37.25 -21.19 5.24
C GLY A 136 36.12 -20.44 5.97
N ASP A 137 36.41 -19.28 6.55
CA ASP A 137 35.50 -18.62 7.50
C ASP A 137 34.34 -17.85 6.81
N LYS A 138 34.56 -17.40 5.57
CA LYS A 138 33.51 -16.73 4.76
C LYS A 138 32.50 -17.71 4.16
N SER A 139 32.89 -18.97 3.92
CA SER A 139 32.00 -19.98 3.33
C SER A 139 30.98 -20.50 4.34
N LEU A 140 31.38 -20.67 5.59
CA LEU A 140 30.50 -21.12 6.69
C LEU A 140 29.43 -20.07 7.01
N LYS A 141 29.81 -18.80 7.19
CA LYS A 141 28.87 -17.69 7.45
C LYS A 141 27.81 -17.52 6.35
N LYS A 142 28.18 -17.74 5.07
CA LYS A 142 27.22 -17.72 3.94
C LYS A 142 26.18 -18.84 4.05
N LYS A 143 26.59 -20.04 4.44
CA LYS A 143 25.68 -21.19 4.60
C LYS A 143 24.72 -20.97 5.76
N ASP A 144 25.19 -20.41 6.86
CA ASP A 144 24.35 -20.12 8.03
C ASP A 144 23.26 -19.09 7.74
N SER A 145 23.56 -18.08 6.92
CA SER A 145 22.57 -17.07 6.51
C SER A 145 21.43 -17.67 5.67
N LEU A 146 21.74 -18.61 4.78
CA LEU A 146 20.71 -19.28 3.96
C LEU A 146 19.78 -20.20 4.76
N LEU A 147 20.18 -20.65 5.95
CA LEU A 147 19.31 -21.44 6.83
C LEU A 147 18.14 -20.63 7.39
N THR A 148 18.23 -19.29 7.35
CA THR A 148 17.14 -18.39 7.76
C THR A 148 16.03 -18.25 6.73
N ILE A 149 16.29 -18.65 5.48
CA ILE A 149 15.30 -18.59 4.39
C ILE A 149 14.31 -19.74 4.55
N SER A 150 13.03 -19.41 4.64
CA SER A 150 11.94 -20.36 4.64
C SER A 150 11.93 -21.20 3.37
N ARG A 151 11.76 -22.51 3.53
CA ARG A 151 11.56 -23.47 2.42
C ARG A 151 10.10 -23.88 2.27
N THR A 152 9.21 -23.25 3.03
CA THR A 152 7.78 -23.52 2.96
C THR A 152 7.28 -23.15 1.57
N PRO A 153 6.60 -24.06 0.86
CA PRO A 153 5.96 -23.74 -0.41
C PRO A 153 5.00 -22.55 -0.27
N VAL A 154 4.94 -21.73 -1.31
CA VAL A 154 4.09 -20.52 -1.35
C VAL A 154 3.02 -20.69 -2.42
N GLN A 155 1.91 -19.97 -2.31
CA GLN A 155 0.94 -19.91 -3.41
C GLN A 155 1.44 -18.97 -4.50
N CYS A 156 1.19 -19.32 -5.76
CA CYS A 156 1.41 -18.40 -6.86
C CYS A 156 0.52 -17.16 -6.66
N PRO A 157 1.09 -15.93 -6.67
CA PRO A 157 0.32 -14.72 -6.38
C PRO A 157 -0.56 -14.24 -7.54
N ILE A 158 -0.49 -14.88 -8.72
CA ILE A 158 -1.42 -14.63 -9.83
C ILE A 158 -2.76 -15.27 -9.48
N GLY A 159 -3.83 -14.48 -9.47
CA GLY A 159 -5.15 -14.89 -8.99
C GLY A 159 -5.71 -16.12 -9.71
N ALA A 160 -5.57 -16.17 -11.04
CA ALA A 160 -6.05 -17.28 -11.86
C ALA A 160 -5.22 -18.58 -11.74
N CYS A 161 -4.00 -18.54 -11.18
CA CYS A 161 -3.09 -19.70 -11.20
C CYS A 161 -3.41 -20.73 -10.10
N GLY A 162 -3.54 -20.29 -8.86
CA GLY A 162 -3.85 -21.13 -7.70
C GLY A 162 -2.85 -22.26 -7.37
N ARG A 163 -1.71 -22.35 -8.07
CA ARG A 163 -0.71 -23.41 -7.83
C ARG A 163 0.17 -23.09 -6.63
N THR A 164 0.48 -24.12 -5.86
CA THR A 164 1.51 -24.06 -4.82
C THR A 164 2.89 -24.34 -5.43
N ILE A 165 3.84 -23.45 -5.18
CA ILE A 165 5.17 -23.46 -5.78
C ILE A 165 6.25 -23.55 -4.69
N GLY A 166 7.27 -24.38 -4.93
CA GLY A 166 8.45 -24.40 -4.09
C GLY A 166 9.26 -23.12 -4.26
N VAL A 167 9.91 -22.64 -3.20
CA VAL A 167 10.69 -21.39 -3.23
C VAL A 167 11.81 -21.39 -4.27
N THR A 168 12.41 -22.54 -4.57
CA THR A 168 13.44 -22.68 -5.61
C THR A 168 12.85 -22.77 -7.02
N SER A 169 11.55 -23.04 -7.15
CA SER A 169 10.87 -23.27 -8.42
C SER A 169 10.05 -22.08 -8.88
N VAL A 170 10.16 -20.92 -8.19
CA VAL A 170 9.40 -19.71 -8.55
C VAL A 170 9.76 -19.28 -9.97
N LEU A 171 11.03 -19.05 -10.29
CA LEU A 171 11.41 -18.59 -11.63
C LEU A 171 11.01 -19.59 -12.71
N SER A 172 11.23 -20.89 -12.48
CA SER A 172 10.87 -21.93 -13.46
C SER A 172 9.37 -22.08 -13.65
N HIS A 173 8.56 -21.90 -12.60
CA HIS A 173 7.10 -21.86 -12.70
C HIS A 173 6.66 -20.73 -13.63
N TYR A 174 7.14 -19.51 -13.41
CA TYR A 174 6.76 -18.37 -14.25
C TYR A 174 7.20 -18.52 -15.71
N LEU A 175 8.41 -19.03 -15.95
CA LEU A 175 8.91 -19.26 -17.31
C LEU A 175 8.17 -20.37 -18.07
N ARG A 176 7.49 -21.30 -17.38
CA ARG A 176 6.79 -22.44 -18.00
C ARG A 176 5.29 -22.23 -18.10
N ASP A 177 4.70 -21.67 -17.06
CA ASP A 177 3.26 -21.63 -16.88
C ASP A 177 2.66 -20.25 -17.16
N HIS A 178 3.48 -19.20 -17.19
CA HIS A 178 3.04 -17.80 -17.38
C HIS A 178 3.83 -17.03 -18.45
N SER A 179 4.76 -17.69 -19.17
CA SER A 179 5.63 -17.03 -20.17
C SER A 179 4.86 -16.49 -21.37
N GLU A 180 5.55 -15.91 -22.36
CA GLU A 180 5.02 -15.04 -23.44
C GLU A 180 3.72 -15.50 -24.13
N ASP A 181 3.44 -16.81 -24.18
CA ASP A 181 2.15 -17.36 -24.64
C ASP A 181 0.94 -16.91 -23.77
N PHE A 182 1.21 -16.43 -22.55
CA PHE A 182 0.32 -15.87 -21.54
C PHE A 182 0.66 -14.40 -21.18
N GLY A 183 1.63 -13.79 -21.86
CA GLY A 183 1.91 -12.34 -21.79
C GLY A 183 2.91 -11.86 -20.74
N VAL A 184 3.54 -12.73 -19.92
CA VAL A 184 4.53 -12.28 -18.92
C VAL A 184 5.96 -12.39 -19.46
N GLN A 185 6.60 -11.24 -19.68
CA GLN A 185 8.00 -11.18 -20.11
C GLN A 185 8.97 -11.43 -18.95
N CYS A 186 10.05 -12.18 -19.20
CA CYS A 186 11.16 -12.32 -18.27
C CYS A 186 12.38 -11.56 -18.79
N GLN A 187 12.93 -10.66 -17.98
CA GLN A 187 14.10 -9.85 -18.34
C GLN A 187 15.19 -10.00 -17.28
N GLU A 188 16.43 -10.22 -17.72
CA GLU A 188 17.59 -10.18 -16.84
C GLU A 188 17.97 -8.72 -16.54
N ILE A 189 18.17 -8.39 -15.26
CA ILE A 189 18.48 -7.02 -14.81
C ILE A 189 19.60 -7.02 -13.78
N TYR A 190 20.37 -5.93 -13.76
CA TYR A 190 21.46 -5.70 -12.82
C TYR A 190 21.26 -4.42 -12.02
N GLY A 191 21.92 -4.31 -10.87
CA GLY A 191 21.81 -3.17 -9.97
C GLY A 191 22.14 -1.86 -10.68
N GLY A 192 21.33 -0.83 -10.45
CA GLY A 192 21.45 0.48 -11.10
C GLY A 192 21.11 0.49 -12.60
N LYS A 193 20.74 -0.64 -13.20
CA LYS A 193 20.14 -0.70 -14.54
C LYS A 193 18.63 -0.59 -14.45
N ARG A 194 18.05 0.00 -15.49
CA ARG A 194 16.62 0.22 -15.64
C ARG A 194 16.04 -0.85 -16.55
N SER A 195 14.90 -1.38 -16.14
CA SER A 195 14.05 -2.25 -16.95
C SER A 195 12.75 -1.52 -17.19
N VAL A 196 12.27 -1.49 -18.43
CA VAL A 196 11.02 -0.82 -18.79
C VAL A 196 10.05 -1.86 -19.31
N LEU A 197 8.84 -1.86 -18.79
CA LEU A 197 7.71 -2.61 -19.31
C LEU A 197 6.59 -1.66 -19.69
N ILE A 198 5.77 -2.10 -20.63
CA ILE A 198 4.64 -1.35 -21.16
C ILE A 198 3.41 -2.20 -20.90
N PHE A 199 2.38 -1.61 -20.31
CA PHE A 199 1.14 -2.30 -20.03
C PHE A 199 -0.07 -1.38 -20.18
N ASP A 200 -1.22 -1.97 -20.47
CA ASP A 200 -2.49 -1.26 -20.47
C ASP A 200 -3.12 -1.38 -19.08
N ALA A 201 -3.33 -0.25 -18.42
CA ALA A 201 -3.95 -0.21 -17.10
C ALA A 201 -5.45 -0.52 -17.14
N THR A 202 -6.10 -0.33 -18.29
CA THR A 202 -7.55 -0.50 -18.45
C THR A 202 -7.98 -1.96 -18.55
N THR A 203 -7.08 -2.83 -19.00
CA THR A 203 -7.31 -4.29 -19.14
C THR A 203 -7.20 -5.04 -17.82
N LEU A 204 -6.85 -4.36 -16.72
CA LEU A 204 -6.69 -4.99 -15.42
C LEU A 204 -8.03 -5.12 -14.69
N ASP A 205 -8.36 -6.36 -14.35
CA ASP A 205 -9.59 -6.68 -13.62
C ASP A 205 -9.55 -6.23 -12.17
N PHE A 206 -10.73 -5.87 -11.65
CA PHE A 206 -10.87 -5.40 -10.27
C PHE A 206 -10.65 -6.55 -9.28
N ARG A 207 -9.72 -6.35 -8.35
CA ARG A 207 -9.27 -7.29 -7.32
C ARG A 207 -8.70 -8.60 -7.86
N ASP A 208 -8.24 -8.60 -9.11
CA ASP A 208 -7.41 -9.68 -9.62
C ASP A 208 -5.94 -9.28 -9.60
N ASN A 209 -5.10 -10.16 -9.07
CA ASN A 209 -3.67 -9.96 -9.02
C ASN A 209 -3.04 -10.50 -10.30
N VAL A 210 -2.39 -9.63 -11.05
CA VAL A 210 -1.68 -9.99 -12.28
C VAL A 210 -0.17 -9.81 -12.11
N CYS A 211 0.60 -10.61 -12.84
CA CYS A 211 2.04 -10.39 -12.98
C CYS A 211 2.30 -9.68 -14.31
N LEU A 212 2.81 -8.45 -14.26
CA LEU A 212 3.14 -7.67 -15.46
C LEU A 212 4.47 -8.11 -16.09
N GLY A 213 5.36 -8.71 -15.30
CA GLY A 213 6.69 -9.11 -15.75
C GLY A 213 7.52 -9.76 -14.65
N VAL A 214 8.56 -10.47 -15.06
CA VAL A 214 9.53 -11.09 -14.16
C VAL A 214 10.91 -10.52 -14.44
N LEU A 215 11.58 -10.05 -13.39
CA LEU A 215 12.97 -9.63 -13.43
C LEU A 215 13.84 -10.74 -12.83
N ALA A 216 14.80 -11.25 -13.59
CA ALA A 216 15.86 -12.09 -13.06
C ALA A 216 17.02 -11.18 -12.63
N TYR A 217 17.12 -10.90 -11.33
CA TYR A 217 18.12 -9.98 -10.81
C TYR A 217 19.49 -10.67 -10.62
N GLY A 218 20.50 -10.19 -11.36
CA GLY A 218 21.85 -10.76 -11.40
C GLY A 218 22.84 -10.14 -10.42
N GLY A 219 22.41 -9.22 -9.55
CA GLY A 219 23.29 -8.47 -8.66
C GLY A 219 23.86 -7.20 -9.30
N VAL A 220 24.97 -6.68 -8.77
CA VAL A 220 25.60 -5.43 -9.26
C VAL A 220 26.59 -5.75 -10.38
N LYS A 221 26.39 -5.17 -11.57
CA LYS A 221 27.15 -5.48 -12.80
C LYS A 221 28.66 -5.25 -12.67
N GLU A 222 29.09 -4.25 -11.89
CA GLU A 222 30.52 -3.99 -11.64
C GLU A 222 31.21 -5.14 -10.87
N LYS A 223 30.40 -6.02 -10.27
CA LYS A 223 30.79 -7.27 -9.60
C LYS A 223 30.08 -8.47 -10.26
N CYS A 224 30.00 -8.50 -11.60
CA CYS A 224 29.38 -9.55 -12.44
C CYS A 224 29.74 -11.01 -12.07
N THR A 225 30.75 -11.22 -11.24
CA THR A 225 31.20 -12.54 -10.78
C THR A 225 30.49 -13.03 -9.51
N ASN A 226 29.49 -12.32 -8.96
CA ASN A 226 28.83 -12.69 -7.71
C ASN A 226 27.30 -12.47 -7.73
N PRO A 227 26.54 -13.30 -8.45
CA PRO A 227 25.07 -13.26 -8.44
C PRO A 227 24.47 -13.48 -7.03
N PRO A 228 23.21 -13.08 -6.79
CA PRO A 228 22.59 -13.10 -5.46
C PRO A 228 22.72 -14.42 -4.70
N ALA A 229 22.50 -15.57 -5.36
CA ALA A 229 22.59 -16.87 -4.70
C ALA A 229 24.02 -17.18 -4.23
N GLN A 230 25.04 -16.85 -5.02
CA GLN A 230 26.46 -17.04 -4.65
C GLN A 230 26.91 -16.12 -3.51
N ARG A 231 26.20 -15.01 -3.31
CA ARG A 231 26.38 -14.10 -2.16
C ARG A 231 25.62 -14.54 -0.92
N GLY A 232 24.80 -15.59 -1.00
CA GLY A 232 23.94 -16.03 0.09
C GLY A 232 22.74 -15.10 0.30
N ILE A 233 22.32 -14.34 -0.71
CA ILE A 233 21.13 -13.47 -0.64
C ILE A 233 19.86 -14.29 -0.83
N CYS A 234 19.91 -15.32 -1.69
CA CYS A 234 18.79 -16.20 -1.99
C CYS A 234 19.25 -17.62 -2.26
N ILE A 235 18.29 -18.53 -2.38
CA ILE A 235 18.55 -19.91 -2.80
C ILE A 235 18.63 -19.96 -4.33
N HIS A 236 19.39 -20.91 -4.88
CA HIS A 236 19.44 -21.15 -6.32
C HIS A 236 18.06 -21.55 -6.88
N ASN A 237 17.75 -21.08 -8.08
CA ASN A 237 16.61 -21.50 -8.85
C ASN A 237 16.82 -22.94 -9.35
N ALA A 238 15.75 -23.73 -9.33
CA ALA A 238 15.71 -25.12 -9.76
C ALA A 238 14.76 -25.29 -10.96
N PHE A 239 15.02 -26.33 -11.75
CA PHE A 239 14.16 -26.77 -12.87
C PHE A 239 13.93 -25.70 -13.97
N LEU A 240 14.90 -24.79 -14.15
CA LEU A 240 14.85 -23.79 -15.21
C LEU A 240 14.80 -24.47 -16.59
N PRO A 241 14.02 -23.93 -17.55
CA PRO A 241 14.10 -24.35 -18.94
C PRO A 241 15.52 -24.14 -19.50
N LYS A 242 15.96 -25.01 -20.42
CA LYS A 242 17.32 -24.96 -21.01
C LYS A 242 17.78 -23.57 -21.47
N PRO A 243 16.95 -22.75 -22.16
CA PRO A 243 17.37 -21.42 -22.59
C PRO A 243 17.70 -20.47 -21.43
N HIS A 244 17.16 -20.74 -20.24
CA HIS A 244 17.23 -19.90 -19.05
C HIS A 244 18.10 -20.50 -17.94
N GLU A 245 18.84 -21.59 -18.19
CA GLU A 245 19.70 -22.24 -17.17
C GLU A 245 20.74 -21.29 -16.57
N HIS A 246 21.20 -20.29 -17.32
CA HIS A 246 22.11 -19.24 -16.85
C HIS A 246 21.52 -18.36 -15.72
N LEU A 247 20.21 -18.44 -15.47
CA LEU A 247 19.51 -17.69 -14.42
C LEU A 247 19.49 -18.45 -13.07
N ASP A 248 20.21 -19.55 -12.92
CA ASP A 248 20.19 -20.40 -11.71
C ASP A 248 20.52 -19.63 -10.43
N ALA A 249 21.45 -18.68 -10.49
CA ALA A 249 21.91 -17.92 -9.33
C ALA A 249 21.22 -16.54 -9.17
N HIS A 250 20.25 -16.22 -10.03
CA HIS A 250 19.52 -14.95 -10.03
C HIS A 250 18.41 -14.93 -8.99
N LEU A 251 18.07 -13.73 -8.49
CA LEU A 251 16.90 -13.54 -7.64
C LEU A 251 15.68 -13.24 -8.52
N PRO A 252 14.62 -14.07 -8.52
CA PRO A 252 13.40 -13.75 -9.25
C PRO A 252 12.60 -12.66 -8.53
N ILE A 253 12.33 -11.56 -9.23
CA ILE A 253 11.50 -10.46 -8.76
C ILE A 253 10.30 -10.32 -9.70
N LEU A 254 9.11 -10.55 -9.17
CA LEU A 254 7.83 -10.44 -9.87
C LEU A 254 7.33 -9.01 -9.76
N ILE A 255 6.89 -8.45 -10.89
CA ILE A 255 6.24 -7.14 -10.97
C ILE A 255 4.75 -7.40 -10.93
N MET A 256 4.13 -7.15 -9.78
CA MET A 256 2.72 -7.42 -9.56
C MET A 256 1.89 -6.15 -9.71
N ALA A 257 0.68 -6.30 -10.23
CA ALA A 257 -0.29 -5.22 -10.29
C ALA A 257 -1.69 -5.73 -9.93
N CYS A 258 -2.50 -4.83 -9.37
CA CYS A 258 -3.89 -5.09 -9.06
C CYS A 258 -4.68 -3.78 -9.12
N ARG A 259 -5.81 -3.79 -9.82
CA ARG A 259 -6.80 -2.73 -9.74
C ARG A 259 -7.66 -2.97 -8.51
N THR A 260 -7.64 -2.07 -7.55
CA THR A 260 -8.42 -2.16 -6.31
C THR A 260 -9.13 -0.83 -6.05
N SER A 261 -9.60 -0.62 -4.83
CA SER A 261 -10.24 0.63 -4.40
C SER A 261 -9.47 1.26 -3.24
N TRP A 262 -9.60 2.57 -3.06
CA TRP A 262 -9.01 3.25 -1.89
C TRP A 262 -9.49 2.66 -0.55
N SER A 263 -10.69 2.07 -0.53
CA SER A 263 -11.24 1.39 0.64
C SER A 263 -10.40 0.18 1.08
N ALA A 264 -9.58 -0.40 0.20
CA ALA A 264 -8.62 -1.46 0.55
C ALA A 264 -7.59 -0.99 1.60
N MET A 265 -7.39 0.33 1.74
CA MET A 265 -6.53 0.93 2.76
C MET A 265 -7.19 0.97 4.16
N LEU A 266 -8.48 0.63 4.27
CA LEU A 266 -9.18 0.65 5.56
C LEU A 266 -8.76 -0.54 6.43
N LYS A 267 -8.59 -0.26 7.73
CA LYS A 267 -8.38 -1.29 8.76
C LYS A 267 -9.63 -2.15 8.96
N ASP A 268 -10.80 -1.53 8.96
CA ASP A 268 -12.08 -2.22 9.12
C ASP A 268 -12.52 -2.88 7.81
N LYS A 269 -12.43 -4.21 7.78
CA LYS A 269 -12.79 -5.03 6.61
C LYS A 269 -14.29 -5.14 6.37
N GLN A 270 -15.11 -4.97 7.40
CA GLN A 270 -16.56 -4.90 7.22
C GLN A 270 -16.97 -3.56 6.63
N LEU A 271 -16.31 -2.47 7.03
CA LEU A 271 -16.52 -1.17 6.40
C LEU A 271 -16.03 -1.15 4.96
N GLU A 272 -14.83 -1.69 4.70
CA GLU A 272 -14.30 -1.87 3.34
C GLU A 272 -15.33 -2.55 2.43
N ALA A 273 -15.87 -3.69 2.85
CA ALA A 273 -16.85 -4.44 2.05
C ALA A 273 -18.15 -3.65 1.79
N ARG A 274 -18.59 -2.82 2.74
CA ARG A 274 -19.82 -2.01 2.60
C ARG A 274 -19.66 -0.83 1.66
N ILE A 275 -18.49 -0.19 1.63
CA ILE A 275 -18.28 1.03 0.85
C ILE A 275 -17.69 0.76 -0.53
N THR A 276 -17.02 -0.37 -0.71
CA THR A 276 -16.39 -0.74 -1.99
C THR A 276 -17.49 -0.93 -3.02
N LYS A 277 -17.48 -0.07 -4.05
CA LYS A 277 -18.36 -0.20 -5.21
C LYS A 277 -17.48 -0.49 -6.43
N PRO A 278 -17.39 -1.76 -6.88
CA PRO A 278 -16.55 -2.11 -8.02
C PRO A 278 -16.86 -1.33 -9.30
N GLU A 279 -18.12 -0.91 -9.48
CA GLU A 279 -18.55 -0.14 -10.66
C GLU A 279 -18.20 1.35 -10.59
N ASP A 280 -17.84 1.88 -9.42
CA ASP A 280 -17.47 3.28 -9.26
C ASP A 280 -15.97 3.49 -9.58
N SER A 281 -15.69 3.84 -10.83
CA SER A 281 -14.32 4.06 -11.32
C SER A 281 -13.57 5.15 -10.55
N ASN A 282 -14.28 6.09 -9.92
CA ASN A 282 -13.64 7.13 -9.10
C ASN A 282 -13.02 6.58 -7.81
N GLN A 283 -13.45 5.39 -7.39
CA GLN A 283 -12.86 4.71 -6.23
C GLN A 283 -11.61 3.90 -6.60
N HIS A 284 -11.37 3.71 -7.89
CA HIS A 284 -10.33 2.79 -8.36
C HIS A 284 -8.93 3.33 -8.10
N LEU A 285 -8.08 2.38 -7.74
CA LEU A 285 -6.68 2.57 -7.41
C LEU A 285 -5.91 1.43 -8.08
N LEU A 286 -4.97 1.76 -8.96
CA LEU A 286 -4.01 0.79 -9.45
C LEU A 286 -2.83 0.72 -8.48
N VAL A 287 -2.55 -0.48 -8.00
CA VAL A 287 -1.44 -0.74 -7.07
C VAL A 287 -0.45 -1.63 -7.78
N ILE A 288 0.81 -1.21 -7.79
CA ILE A 288 1.93 -1.92 -8.41
C ILE A 288 2.99 -2.15 -7.34
N TRP A 289 3.48 -3.36 -7.18
CA TRP A 289 4.48 -3.71 -6.18
C TRP A 289 5.40 -4.81 -6.69
N LEU A 290 6.57 -4.94 -6.05
CA LEU A 290 7.52 -6.00 -6.38
C LEU A 290 7.48 -7.10 -5.32
N VAL A 291 7.63 -8.33 -5.78
CA VAL A 291 7.56 -9.54 -4.96
C VAL A 291 8.72 -10.46 -5.30
N SER A 292 9.33 -11.08 -4.30
CA SER A 292 10.40 -12.05 -4.49
C SER A 292 10.28 -13.19 -3.47
N VAL A 293 11.00 -14.28 -3.71
CA VAL A 293 11.32 -15.24 -2.65
C VAL A 293 12.03 -14.54 -1.50
N GLN A 294 11.90 -15.09 -0.29
CA GLN A 294 12.58 -14.55 0.89
C GLN A 294 14.08 -14.43 0.64
N SER A 295 14.61 -13.25 0.90
CA SER A 295 16.03 -12.94 0.83
C SER A 295 16.61 -12.76 2.23
N THR A 296 17.91 -12.99 2.38
CA THR A 296 18.61 -12.79 3.66
C THR A 296 18.80 -11.32 4.01
N LYS A 297 18.60 -10.41 3.04
CA LYS A 297 18.61 -8.97 3.23
C LYS A 297 17.52 -8.28 2.41
N PRO A 298 17.00 -7.12 2.87
CA PRO A 298 16.05 -6.32 2.11
C PRO A 298 16.60 -5.88 0.75
N ILE A 299 15.76 -5.98 -0.29
CA ILE A 299 16.06 -5.44 -1.62
C ILE A 299 15.16 -4.24 -1.83
N HIS A 300 15.73 -3.13 -2.30
CA HIS A 300 14.97 -1.92 -2.60
C HIS A 300 14.95 -1.69 -4.10
N CYS A 301 13.92 -0.99 -4.57
CA CYS A 301 13.75 -0.62 -5.95
C CYS A 301 13.16 0.78 -6.07
N THR A 302 13.42 1.44 -7.19
CA THR A 302 12.65 2.58 -7.65
C THR A 302 11.67 2.09 -8.71
N LEU A 303 10.39 2.39 -8.50
CA LEU A 303 9.32 2.19 -9.48
C LEU A 303 8.92 3.57 -10.01
N THR A 304 8.94 3.74 -11.33
CA THR A 304 8.52 4.99 -11.96
C THR A 304 7.55 4.67 -13.09
N ALA A 305 6.28 5.08 -12.94
CA ALA A 305 5.32 5.07 -14.03
C ALA A 305 5.37 6.41 -14.77
N TYR A 306 5.36 6.38 -16.09
CA TYR A 306 5.28 7.57 -16.93
C TYR A 306 4.39 7.34 -18.15
N ASP A 307 3.90 8.44 -18.70
CA ASP A 307 3.15 8.43 -19.96
C ASP A 307 4.10 8.15 -21.15
N ARG A 308 3.53 7.81 -22.30
CA ARG A 308 4.30 7.51 -23.51
C ARG A 308 5.30 8.61 -23.91
N THR A 309 5.01 9.87 -23.61
CA THR A 309 5.88 11.02 -23.96
C THR A 309 6.84 11.43 -22.85
N MET A 310 6.84 10.73 -21.70
CA MET A 310 7.64 11.03 -20.51
C MET A 310 7.44 12.45 -19.96
N THR A 311 6.28 13.05 -20.19
CA THR A 311 5.92 14.39 -19.69
C THR A 311 5.34 14.33 -18.28
N SER A 312 4.65 13.25 -17.95
CA SER A 312 4.01 13.02 -16.65
C SER A 312 4.58 11.74 -16.04
N SER A 313 4.90 11.79 -14.75
CA SER A 313 5.44 10.61 -14.07
C SER A 313 5.05 10.57 -12.59
N ARG A 314 5.02 9.35 -12.06
CA ARG A 314 4.88 9.06 -10.63
C ARG A 314 5.94 8.04 -10.23
N SER A 315 6.70 8.35 -9.18
CA SER A 315 7.81 7.51 -8.74
C SER A 315 7.72 7.20 -7.25
N VAL A 316 8.19 6.03 -6.84
CA VAL A 316 8.31 5.62 -5.44
C VAL A 316 9.55 4.75 -5.26
N ILE A 317 10.16 4.85 -4.08
CA ILE A 317 11.15 3.88 -3.62
C ILE A 317 10.41 2.87 -2.74
N ALA A 318 10.48 1.60 -3.11
CA ALA A 318 9.80 0.51 -2.42
C ALA A 318 10.78 -0.60 -2.07
N GLN A 319 10.52 -1.27 -0.94
CA GLN A 319 11.17 -2.54 -0.63
C GLN A 319 10.43 -3.68 -1.36
N VAL A 320 11.18 -4.63 -1.93
CA VAL A 320 10.62 -5.84 -2.53
C VAL A 320 9.98 -6.69 -1.43
N ARG A 321 8.69 -7.00 -1.60
CA ARG A 321 7.93 -7.84 -0.67
C ARG A 321 8.38 -9.30 -0.77
N GLN A 322 8.20 -10.04 0.31
CA GLN A 322 8.47 -11.47 0.31
C GLN A 322 7.21 -12.27 -0.07
N LEU A 323 7.38 -13.36 -0.83
CA LEU A 323 6.29 -14.24 -1.29
C LEU A 323 5.55 -14.97 -0.17
N ASN A 324 6.16 -15.11 1.01
CA ASN A 324 5.53 -15.69 2.21
C ASN A 324 4.56 -14.71 2.89
N GLU A 325 4.59 -13.43 2.54
CA GLU A 325 3.63 -12.43 3.00
C GLU A 325 2.37 -12.41 2.14
N SER A 326 1.32 -11.76 2.63
CA SER A 326 0.11 -11.56 1.84
C SER A 326 0.38 -10.69 0.61
N GLN A 327 -0.10 -11.15 -0.53
CA GLN A 327 -0.08 -10.41 -1.79
C GLN A 327 -1.44 -9.79 -2.11
N ASN A 328 -2.39 -9.85 -1.17
CA ASN A 328 -3.70 -9.21 -1.30
C ASN A 328 -3.59 -7.72 -0.91
N PRO A 329 -3.85 -6.77 -1.83
CA PRO A 329 -3.76 -5.34 -1.52
C PRO A 329 -4.62 -4.91 -0.33
N SER A 330 -5.80 -5.50 -0.15
CA SER A 330 -6.63 -5.22 1.03
C SER A 330 -5.93 -5.58 2.34
N GLU A 331 -5.02 -6.54 2.35
CA GLU A 331 -4.32 -6.93 3.59
C GLU A 331 -3.08 -6.07 3.84
N PHE A 332 -2.30 -5.76 2.81
CA PHE A 332 -1.01 -5.10 3.01
C PHE A 332 -1.04 -3.56 2.91
N LEU A 333 -1.95 -2.96 2.13
CA LEU A 333 -1.94 -1.51 1.88
C LEU A 333 -2.15 -0.66 3.14
N VAL A 334 -2.78 -1.24 4.15
CA VAL A 334 -3.07 -0.60 5.45
C VAL A 334 -1.79 -0.19 6.17
N ASN A 335 -0.73 -1.01 6.05
CA ASN A 335 0.48 -0.87 6.85
C ASN A 335 1.73 -0.61 5.99
N ASP A 336 1.65 -0.83 4.68
CA ASP A 336 2.83 -0.87 3.83
C ASP A 336 2.85 0.23 2.75
N ALA A 337 3.93 1.01 2.73
CA ALA A 337 4.22 2.02 1.71
C ALA A 337 5.02 1.48 0.51
N ASN A 338 5.41 0.21 0.51
CA ASN A 338 6.24 -0.45 -0.51
C ASN A 338 5.46 -0.81 -1.79
N SER A 339 4.65 0.13 -2.29
CA SER A 339 3.87 -0.03 -3.52
C SER A 339 3.69 1.32 -4.21
N LEU A 340 3.79 1.31 -5.54
CA LEU A 340 3.36 2.43 -6.37
C LEU A 340 1.84 2.42 -6.46
N ARG A 341 1.22 3.57 -6.20
CA ARG A 341 -0.23 3.73 -6.16
C ARG A 341 -0.62 4.82 -7.13
N LEU A 342 -1.50 4.49 -8.07
CA LEU A 342 -2.01 5.40 -9.09
C LEU A 342 -3.52 5.49 -8.95
N SER A 343 -4.02 6.67 -8.62
CA SER A 343 -5.45 6.97 -8.62
C SER A 343 -6.01 6.95 -10.05
N ASN A 344 -7.34 6.82 -10.21
CA ASN A 344 -7.98 6.89 -11.52
C ASN A 344 -7.59 8.14 -12.33
N GLY A 345 -7.43 9.30 -11.67
CA GLY A 345 -6.98 10.52 -12.33
C GLY A 345 -5.54 10.43 -12.85
N GLU A 346 -4.62 9.86 -12.07
CA GLU A 346 -3.24 9.63 -12.51
C GLU A 346 -3.16 8.60 -13.63
N ILE A 347 -3.96 7.53 -13.56
CA ILE A 347 -4.05 6.54 -14.64
C ILE A 347 -4.50 7.23 -15.93
N ASN A 348 -5.54 8.05 -15.88
CA ASN A 348 -6.03 8.78 -17.06
C ASN A 348 -4.97 9.73 -17.62
N ILE A 349 -4.23 10.45 -16.77
CA ILE A 349 -3.14 11.32 -17.21
C ILE A 349 -2.04 10.51 -17.91
N LEU A 350 -1.61 9.39 -17.31
CA LEU A 350 -0.51 8.57 -17.82
C LEU A 350 -0.89 7.78 -19.08
N SER A 351 -2.17 7.45 -19.25
CA SER A 351 -2.71 6.70 -20.39
C SER A 351 -3.39 7.57 -21.44
N HIS A 352 -3.37 8.90 -21.31
CA HIS A 352 -4.13 9.84 -22.15
C HIS A 352 -5.61 9.42 -22.30
N ASP A 353 -6.31 9.28 -21.17
CA ASP A 353 -7.69 8.81 -21.06
C ASP A 353 -7.92 7.40 -21.63
N GLY A 354 -6.95 6.50 -21.44
CA GLY A 354 -7.00 5.11 -21.89
C GLY A 354 -6.66 4.89 -23.37
N ASN A 355 -6.12 5.91 -24.06
CA ASN A 355 -5.72 5.81 -25.47
C ASN A 355 -4.27 5.30 -25.65
N ASP A 356 -3.44 5.37 -24.61
CA ASP A 356 -2.05 4.93 -24.61
C ASP A 356 -1.77 3.96 -23.45
N CYS A 357 -0.72 3.15 -23.61
CA CYS A 357 -0.20 2.30 -22.54
C CYS A 357 0.64 3.10 -21.54
N VAL A 358 0.68 2.62 -20.30
CA VAL A 358 1.55 3.15 -19.25
C VAL A 358 2.91 2.48 -19.35
N HIS A 359 3.97 3.27 -19.26
CA HIS A 359 5.33 2.77 -19.19
C HIS A 359 5.76 2.70 -17.73
N LEU A 360 6.20 1.53 -17.28
CA LEU A 360 6.72 1.32 -15.93
C LEU A 360 8.22 1.00 -16.00
N GLU A 361 9.03 1.90 -15.46
CA GLU A 361 10.45 1.68 -15.22
C GLU A 361 10.68 1.12 -13.81
N VAL A 362 11.49 0.07 -13.75
CA VAL A 362 11.95 -0.57 -12.51
C VAL A 362 13.47 -0.51 -12.47
N MET A 363 14.01 -0.03 -11.37
CA MET A 363 15.44 -0.01 -11.10
C MET A 363 15.71 -0.62 -9.73
N ILE A 364 16.59 -1.62 -9.68
CA ILE A 364 16.93 -2.29 -8.41
C ILE A 364 18.10 -1.56 -7.77
N ASN A 365 17.87 -1.12 -6.54
CA ASN A 365 18.82 -0.42 -5.69
C ASN A 365 19.26 -1.37 -4.58
N GLU A 366 20.42 -1.99 -4.77
CA GLU A 366 21.05 -2.76 -3.71
C GLU A 366 21.95 -1.83 -2.90
N TYR A 367 21.55 -1.53 -1.67
CA TYR A 367 22.37 -0.78 -0.73
C TYR A 367 23.35 -1.73 -0.03
N ASP A 368 24.63 -1.39 -0.06
CA ASP A 368 25.64 -2.01 0.81
C ASP A 368 25.39 -1.44 2.23
N GLN A 369 25.12 -2.32 3.21
CA GLN A 369 25.04 -1.96 4.63
C GLN A 369 26.43 -1.94 5.26
#